data_AF-A0A3N5H8D1-F1
#
_entry.id   AF-A0A3N5H8D1-F1
#
_cell.length_a   1.000
_cell.length_b   1.000
_cell.length_c   1.000
_cell.angle_alpha   90.00
_cell.angle_beta   90.00
_cell.angle_gamma   90.00
#
_symmetry.space_group_name_H-M   'P 1'
#
loop_
_entity.id
_entity.type
_entity.pdbx_description
1 polymer ?
#
loop_
_entity_poly.entity_id
_entity_poly.type
_entity_poly.pdbx_seq_one_letter_code
_entity_poly.pdbx_strand_id
1 'polypeptide(L)' 'DLADRICVLESGTPIATGTPDEVLNDPRVVRAYLGSAGGG' A
#
# COMPACT_ATOMS: atom_id res chain seq x y z
N ASP A 1 -4.31 11.63 -18.11
CA ASP A 1 -3.27 10.95 -17.33
C ASP A 1 -3.83 10.38 -16.03
N LEU A 2 -3.38 9.16 -15.69
CA LEU A 2 -3.60 8.51 -14.38
C LEU A 2 -2.64 9.18 -13.38
N ALA A 3 -3.03 9.28 -12.11
CA ALA A 3 -2.30 10.05 -11.09
C ALA A 3 -0.77 9.79 -11.08
N ASP A 4 0.02 10.87 -11.05
CA ASP A 4 1.49 10.81 -11.02
C ASP A 4 2.02 10.14 -9.74
N ARG A 5 1.23 10.16 -8.67
CA ARG A 5 1.54 9.58 -7.36
C ARG A 5 0.29 9.02 -6.69
N ILE A 6 0.46 7.97 -5.90
CA ILE A 6 -0.60 7.32 -5.12
C ILE A 6 -0.18 7.24 -3.65
N CYS A 7 -1.18 7.13 -2.76
CA CYS A 7 -1.02 6.96 -1.31
C CYS A 7 -1.85 5.75 -0.87
N VAL A 8 -1.25 4.88 -0.05
CA VAL A 8 -1.91 3.69 0.53
C VAL A 8 -2.11 3.91 2.02
N LEU A 9 -3.34 3.66 2.48
CA LEU A 9 -3.72 3.76 3.88
C LEU A 9 -4.02 2.37 4.45
N GLU A 10 -3.56 2.11 5.67
CA GLU A 10 -3.98 0.99 6.51
C GLU A 10 -4.68 1.55 7.74
N SER A 11 -5.95 1.20 7.95
CA SER A 11 -6.75 1.66 9.10
C SER A 11 -6.72 3.19 9.30
N GLY A 12 -6.78 3.95 8.19
CA GLY A 12 -6.75 5.41 8.20
C GLY A 12 -5.35 6.03 8.38
N THR A 13 -4.29 5.22 8.50
CA THR A 13 -2.90 5.69 8.62
C THR A 13 -2.14 5.45 7.30
N PRO A 14 -1.42 6.45 6.76
CA PRO A 14 -0.64 6.26 5.54
C PRO A 14 0.55 5.32 5.77
N ILE A 15 0.68 4.33 4.88
CA ILE A 15 1.76 3.33 4.93
C ILE A 15 2.75 3.45 3.78
N ALA A 16 2.35 3.99 2.62
CA ALA A 16 3.23 4.21 1.48
C ALA A 16 2.70 5.34 0.57
N THR A 17 3.61 6.14 0.00
CA THR A 17 3.29 7.20 -0.98
C THR A 17 4.39 7.28 -2.04
N GLY A 18 4.03 7.20 -3.32
CA GLY A 18 5.00 7.13 -4.41
C GLY A 18 4.33 7.00 -5.77
N THR A 19 5.13 6.76 -6.80
CA THR A 19 4.62 6.30 -8.11
C THR A 19 3.91 4.94 -7.96
N PRO A 20 3.07 4.55 -8.93
CA PRO A 20 2.43 3.23 -8.90
C PRO A 20 3.43 2.08 -8.71
N ASP A 21 4.55 2.08 -9.45
CA ASP A 21 5.59 1.05 -9.33
C ASP A 21 6.24 1.00 -7.94
N GLU A 22 6.60 2.15 -7.36
CA GLU A 22 7.20 2.20 -6.03
C GLU A 22 6.27 1.64 -4.97
N VAL A 23 4.98 1.98 -5.05
CA VAL A 23 3.97 1.60 -4.06
C VAL A 23 3.57 0.14 -4.21
N LEU A 24 3.43 -0.37 -5.43
CA LEU A 24 3.11 -1.79 -5.68
C LEU A 24 4.21 -2.74 -5.21
N ASN A 25 5.47 -2.30 -5.23
CA ASN A 25 6.61 -3.07 -4.75
C ASN A 25 6.91 -2.86 -3.25
N ASP A 26 6.17 -1.99 -2.55
CA ASP A 26 6.39 -1.74 -1.12
C ASP A 26 5.92 -2.95 -0.29
N PRO A 27 6.81 -3.58 0.51
CA PRO A 27 6.46 -4.77 1.30
C PRO A 27 5.34 -4.52 2.31
N ARG A 28 5.13 -3.27 2.76
CA ARG A 28 4.02 -2.89 3.65
C ARG A 28 2.69 -2.94 2.91
N VAL A 29 2.67 -2.51 1.65
CA VAL A 29 1.49 -2.53 0.78
C VAL A 29 1.12 -3.97 0.43
N VAL A 30 2.11 -4.78 0.04
CA VAL A 30 1.92 -6.22 -0.24
C VAL A 30 1.33 -6.94 0.97
N ARG A 31 1.87 -6.68 2.18
CA ARG A 31 1.36 -7.26 3.43
C ARG A 31 -0.07 -6.81 3.73
N ALA A 32 -0.38 -5.53 3.56
CA ALA A 32 -1.73 -5.01 3.79
C ALA A 32 -2.76 -5.62 2.81
N TYR A 33 -2.35 -5.88 1.56
CA TYR A 33 -3.23 -6.43 0.53
C TYR A 33 -3.47 -7.94 0.66
N LEU A 34 -2.44 -8.71 1.04
CA LEU A 34 -2.58 -10.14 1.29
C LEU A 34 -3.21 -10.45 2.66
N GLY A 35 -3.33 -9.43 3.51
CA GLY A 35 -3.65 -9.57 4.92
C GLY A 35 -2.52 -10.24 5.69
N SER A 36 -2.47 -9.99 7.00
CA SER A 36 -1.86 -10.96 7.90
C SER A 36 -2.73 -12.22 7.80
N ALA A 37 -2.25 -13.30 7.19
CA ALA A 37 -2.94 -14.59 7.09
C ALA A 37 -3.16 -15.29 8.47
N GLY A 38 -3.28 -14.51 9.54
CA GLY A 38 -3.45 -14.94 10.92
C GLY A 38 -3.78 -13.74 11.81
N GLY A 39 -5.05 -13.40 11.90
CA GLY A 39 -5.58 -12.44 12.87
C GLY A 39 -7.09 -12.56 12.84
N GLY A 40 -7.66 -13.15 13.90
CA GLY A 40 -9.06 -13.55 14.00
C GLY A 40 -10.06 -12.43 14.21
#